data_AF-A0A3N7E047-F1
#
_entry.id   AF-A0A3N7E047-F1
#
_cell.length_a   1.000
_cell.length_b   1.000
_cell.length_c   1.000
_cell.angle_alpha   90.00
_cell.angle_beta   90.00
_cell.angle_gamma   90.00
#
_symmetry.space_group_name_H-M   'P 1'
#
loop_
_entity.id
_entity.type
_entity.pdbx_description
1 polymer ?
#
loop_
_entity_poly.entity_id
_entity_poly.type
_entity_poly.pdbx_seq_one_letter_code
_entity_poly.pdbx_strand_id
1 'polypeptide(L)'
;MPRLVQLALDLFDPPAAAAPAPVAPAAGVPGAKQKMPSAPDGQALIAPKTIVNRPSISASPAVPLPSLLSPAEFRHPEASRELLLGDAVVAYALQRARRRSIGFTVGADGLSVRAPSWVTLSAVDAALREKSGWILRKLSEARERQQRLEGGRIVWADGAVLPYLGEPLTVVLDPSHGFAGKGGALVAAAGQGASLHIGLPHSASPAQIRDAVQAWLMRDARRHFTTRLDHFAPLLGVRWASLRLSSAQTRWGSAKADGSIRLNWRLLHYRPAVIDYVVAHELAHLRVMDHSPRFWDTVATVVPDYAQLRSRLRDEPAPLW
;
A
#
# COMPACT_ATOMS: atom_id res chain seq x y z
N MET A 1 -23.28 29.54 -6.79
CA MET A 1 -23.00 28.10 -6.96
C MET A 1 -21.63 27.81 -6.37
N PRO A 2 -21.54 27.38 -5.10
CA PRO A 2 -20.24 27.15 -4.46
C PRO A 2 -19.58 25.93 -5.11
N ARG A 3 -18.42 26.15 -5.74
CA ARG A 3 -17.60 25.07 -6.32
C ARG A 3 -17.17 24.13 -5.18
N LEU A 4 -17.62 22.88 -5.27
CA LEU A 4 -17.07 21.78 -4.49
C LEU A 4 -15.60 21.62 -4.90
N VAL A 5 -14.68 21.90 -3.99
CA VAL A 5 -13.30 21.44 -4.13
C VAL A 5 -13.30 19.99 -3.66
N GLN A 6 -13.22 19.08 -4.64
CA GLN A 6 -13.15 17.64 -4.43
C GLN A 6 -11.67 17.26 -4.40
N LEU A 7 -11.22 16.68 -3.29
CA LEU A 7 -9.98 15.92 -3.28
C LEU A 7 -10.21 14.49 -2.83
N ALA A 8 -10.04 13.59 -3.79
CA ALA A 8 -9.18 12.45 -3.56
C ALA A 8 -7.78 13.00 -3.38
N LEU A 9 -7.09 12.60 -2.31
CA LEU A 9 -5.64 12.80 -2.27
C LEU A 9 -5.10 12.26 -3.58
N ASP A 10 -4.45 13.11 -4.38
CA ASP A 10 -3.95 12.80 -5.72
C ASP A 10 -3.02 11.59 -5.67
N LEU A 11 -3.65 10.42 -5.73
CA LEU A 11 -3.01 9.12 -5.69
C LEU A 11 -2.39 8.79 -7.06
N PHE A 12 -2.63 9.64 -8.08
CA PHE A 12 -2.32 9.36 -9.49
C PHE A 12 -1.92 10.56 -10.37
N ASP A 13 -1.42 11.68 -9.83
CA ASP A 13 -0.79 12.66 -10.73
C ASP A 13 0.58 12.14 -11.19
N PRO A 14 0.84 12.05 -12.51
CA PRO A 14 2.16 11.68 -13.02
C PRO A 14 3.18 12.75 -12.63
N PRO A 15 4.44 12.38 -12.31
CA PRO A 15 5.48 13.38 -12.13
C PRO A 15 5.59 14.23 -13.41
N ALA A 16 5.73 15.54 -13.23
CA ALA A 16 6.03 16.45 -14.33
C ALA A 16 7.22 15.92 -15.13
N ALA A 17 7.05 15.79 -16.44
CA ALA A 17 8.04 15.22 -17.33
C ALA A 17 9.34 16.04 -17.27
N ALA A 18 10.43 15.41 -16.82
CA ALA A 18 11.76 15.94 -17.01
C ALA A 18 12.13 15.86 -18.49
N ALA A 19 12.62 16.97 -19.05
CA ALA A 19 13.11 17.07 -20.42
C ALA A 19 14.31 16.12 -20.65
N PRO A 20 14.42 15.48 -21.83
CA PRO A 20 15.52 14.56 -22.10
C PRO A 20 16.83 15.32 -22.38
N ALA A 21 17.91 14.90 -21.73
CA ALA A 21 19.28 15.27 -22.09
C ALA A 21 19.88 14.22 -23.06
N PRO A 22 20.81 14.62 -23.95
CA PRO A 22 21.18 13.85 -25.14
C PRO A 22 22.18 12.72 -24.87
N VAL A 23 22.14 11.72 -25.77
CA VAL A 23 22.98 10.51 -25.80
C VAL A 23 24.27 10.76 -26.61
N ALA A 24 25.40 10.23 -26.16
CA ALA A 24 26.63 10.04 -26.94
C ALA A 24 27.42 8.80 -26.45
N PRO A 25 28.30 8.19 -27.27
CA PRO A 25 28.31 6.74 -27.50
C PRO A 25 29.49 5.95 -26.90
N ALA A 26 29.45 4.64 -27.17
CA ALA A 26 30.27 3.55 -26.64
C ALA A 26 31.71 3.43 -27.20
N ALA A 27 32.60 2.90 -26.35
CA ALA A 27 33.85 2.16 -26.64
C ALA A 27 34.20 1.40 -25.33
N GLY A 28 34.79 0.22 -25.24
CA GLY A 28 35.48 -0.72 -26.12
C GLY A 28 36.27 -1.64 -25.17
N VAL A 29 36.19 -2.96 -25.34
CA VAL A 29 36.80 -3.99 -24.47
C VAL A 29 38.25 -4.27 -24.89
N PRO A 30 39.16 -4.55 -23.94
CA PRO A 30 40.00 -5.77 -23.99
C PRO A 30 40.05 -6.45 -22.60
N GLY A 31 40.18 -7.76 -22.40
CA GLY A 31 40.89 -8.79 -23.16
C GLY A 31 42.18 -9.18 -22.42
N ALA A 32 42.12 -10.03 -21.38
CA ALA A 32 43.31 -10.60 -20.73
C ALA A 32 43.06 -12.00 -20.16
N LYS A 33 43.80 -12.99 -20.70
CA LYS A 33 43.94 -14.38 -20.24
C LYS A 33 44.99 -14.47 -19.13
N GLN A 34 44.91 -15.53 -18.31
CA GLN A 34 45.97 -16.28 -17.55
C GLN A 34 45.44 -16.64 -16.14
N LYS A 35 45.74 -17.76 -15.48
CA LYS A 35 46.53 -18.98 -15.74
C LYS A 35 46.05 -20.00 -14.69
N MET A 36 45.95 -21.29 -15.04
CA MET A 36 45.74 -22.38 -14.08
C MET A 36 47.00 -22.61 -13.23
N PRO A 37 46.85 -22.98 -11.94
CA PRO A 37 47.85 -23.74 -11.21
C PRO A 37 47.46 -25.22 -11.05
N SER A 38 48.51 -26.04 -11.02
CA SER A 38 48.56 -27.50 -11.10
C SER A 38 48.08 -28.25 -9.84
N ALA A 39 47.72 -29.51 -10.04
CA ALA A 39 47.33 -30.48 -9.01
C ALA A 39 48.50 -30.96 -8.13
N PRO A 40 48.23 -31.43 -6.89
CA PRO A 40 49.09 -32.37 -6.20
C PRO A 40 48.45 -33.77 -6.10
N ASP A 41 49.34 -34.76 -6.11
CA ASP A 41 49.08 -36.20 -6.03
C ASP A 41 48.61 -36.69 -4.65
N GLY A 42 47.75 -37.71 -4.70
CA GLY A 42 47.89 -38.94 -3.91
C GLY A 42 47.66 -38.91 -2.39
N GLN A 43 46.48 -39.39 -1.96
CA GLN A 43 46.34 -40.54 -1.05
C GLN A 43 44.86 -40.90 -0.84
N ALA A 44 44.50 -42.13 -1.20
CA ALA A 44 43.17 -42.69 -1.05
C ALA A 44 42.89 -43.07 0.42
N LEU A 45 41.90 -42.44 1.04
CA LEU A 45 41.37 -42.85 2.34
C LEU A 45 40.28 -43.91 2.13
N ILE A 46 40.53 -45.11 2.65
CA ILE A 46 39.63 -46.26 2.63
C ILE A 46 38.45 -45.98 3.58
N ALA A 47 37.23 -45.92 3.04
CA ALA A 47 36.03 -45.73 3.84
C ALA A 47 35.60 -47.05 4.56
N PRO A 48 35.25 -47.02 5.85
CA PRO A 48 34.82 -48.20 6.57
C PRO A 48 33.46 -48.71 6.07
N LYS A 49 33.41 -50.00 5.76
CA LYS A 49 32.18 -50.77 5.54
C LYS A 49 31.48 -50.89 6.88
N THR A 50 30.37 -50.16 7.07
CA THR A 50 29.11 -50.55 7.76
C THR A 50 28.33 -49.28 8.09
N ILE A 51 27.35 -48.91 7.26
CA ILE A 51 26.31 -47.94 7.64
C ILE A 51 25.08 -48.76 8.02
N VAL A 52 24.71 -48.67 9.30
CA VAL A 52 23.51 -49.29 9.87
C VAL A 52 22.27 -48.62 9.27
N ASN A 53 21.48 -49.41 8.53
CA ASN A 53 20.23 -48.98 7.91
C ASN A 53 19.14 -48.88 8.99
N ARG A 54 18.57 -47.69 9.20
CA ARG A 54 17.35 -47.50 10.04
C ARG A 54 16.15 -47.27 9.13
N PRO A 55 14.98 -47.84 9.45
CA PRO A 55 13.85 -47.86 8.53
C PRO A 55 13.19 -46.48 8.34
N SER A 56 12.74 -46.32 7.10
CA SER A 56 11.94 -45.27 6.47
C SER A 56 10.91 -44.55 7.35
N ILE A 57 11.06 -43.24 7.49
CA ILE A 57 9.95 -42.32 7.73
C ILE A 57 9.39 -41.93 6.36
N SER A 58 8.09 -42.19 6.16
CA SER A 58 7.34 -41.88 4.95
C SER A 58 7.53 -40.42 4.55
N ALA A 59 8.32 -40.18 3.50
CA ALA A 59 8.47 -38.86 2.90
C ALA A 59 7.22 -38.55 2.06
N SER A 60 6.57 -37.43 2.35
CA SER A 60 5.57 -36.84 1.45
C SER A 60 6.14 -36.73 0.03
N PRO A 61 5.33 -36.90 -1.03
CA PRO A 61 5.85 -36.95 -2.39
C PRO A 61 6.58 -35.65 -2.70
N ALA A 62 7.86 -35.80 -3.07
CA ALA A 62 8.71 -34.70 -3.50
C ALA A 62 8.03 -34.01 -4.70
N VAL A 63 7.70 -32.74 -4.54
CA VAL A 63 7.28 -31.89 -5.65
C VAL A 63 8.45 -31.90 -6.65
N PRO A 64 8.23 -32.28 -7.93
CA PRO A 64 9.31 -32.32 -8.89
C PRO A 64 9.89 -30.91 -9.09
N LEU A 65 11.23 -30.85 -9.14
CA LEU A 65 12.09 -29.67 -9.26
C LEU A 65 11.86 -28.74 -10.49
N PRO A 66 11.07 -29.03 -11.55
CA PRO A 66 10.75 -28.03 -12.57
C PRO A 66 9.86 -26.87 -12.06
N SER A 67 9.27 -26.98 -10.87
CA SER A 67 8.30 -26.00 -10.35
C SER A 67 8.92 -24.70 -9.81
N LEU A 68 10.25 -24.55 -9.84
CA LEU A 68 10.95 -23.35 -9.33
C LEU A 68 11.30 -22.32 -10.42
N LEU A 69 10.98 -22.59 -11.69
CA LEU A 69 11.27 -21.71 -12.83
C LEU A 69 10.01 -21.36 -13.63
N SER A 70 8.82 -21.46 -13.03
CA SER A 70 7.62 -20.95 -13.68
C SER A 70 7.77 -19.42 -13.81
N PRO A 71 7.72 -18.87 -15.04
CA PRO A 71 7.79 -17.43 -15.24
C PRO A 71 6.72 -16.74 -14.40
N ALA A 72 7.03 -15.59 -13.81
CA ALA A 72 6.06 -14.86 -13.00
C ALA A 72 4.81 -14.59 -13.84
N GLU A 73 3.68 -15.19 -13.44
CA GLU A 73 2.42 -14.99 -14.16
C GLU A 73 1.65 -13.79 -13.61
N PHE A 74 1.32 -12.86 -14.50
CA PHE A 74 0.41 -11.74 -14.24
C PHE A 74 -0.79 -11.87 -15.15
N ARG A 75 -2.00 -11.92 -14.59
CA ARG A 75 -3.23 -12.13 -15.38
C ARG A 75 -4.27 -11.07 -15.09
N HIS A 76 -4.72 -10.40 -16.15
CA HIS A 76 -5.89 -9.54 -16.11
C HIS A 76 -7.18 -10.37 -16.21
N PRO A 77 -8.25 -10.07 -15.43
CA PRO A 77 -9.50 -10.84 -15.45
C PRO A 77 -10.16 -10.83 -16.83
N GLU A 78 -10.12 -9.69 -17.51
CA GLU A 78 -10.58 -9.54 -18.90
C GLU A 78 -9.45 -9.70 -19.94
N ALA A 79 -8.42 -10.50 -19.63
CA ALA A 79 -7.31 -10.69 -20.55
C ALA A 79 -7.81 -11.25 -21.89
N SER A 80 -7.47 -10.55 -22.98
CA SER A 80 -7.78 -10.96 -24.35
C SER A 80 -6.53 -11.37 -25.12
N ARG A 81 -5.35 -11.19 -24.51
CA ARG A 81 -4.03 -11.46 -25.05
C ARG A 81 -3.06 -11.82 -23.94
N GLU A 82 -1.98 -12.47 -24.32
CA GLU A 82 -0.82 -12.74 -23.47
C GLU A 82 0.47 -12.49 -24.22
N LEU A 83 1.50 -12.06 -23.49
CA LEU A 83 2.82 -11.82 -24.04
C LEU A 83 3.88 -12.11 -22.98
N LEU A 84 4.97 -12.76 -23.40
CA LEU A 84 6.16 -12.91 -22.58
C LEU A 84 6.94 -11.59 -22.57
N LEU A 85 7.04 -10.97 -21.40
CA LEU A 85 7.83 -9.77 -21.15
C LEU A 85 8.95 -10.12 -20.20
N GLY A 86 10.19 -10.18 -20.71
CA GLY A 86 11.33 -10.69 -19.92
C GLY A 86 11.14 -12.17 -19.59
N ASP A 87 11.08 -12.47 -18.30
CA ASP A 87 10.85 -13.79 -17.70
C ASP A 87 9.43 -13.95 -17.12
N ALA A 88 8.50 -13.05 -17.47
CA ALA A 88 7.14 -13.05 -16.93
C ALA A 88 6.09 -13.16 -18.05
N VAL A 89 5.10 -14.03 -17.85
CA VAL A 89 3.94 -14.14 -18.74
C VAL A 89 2.90 -13.13 -18.28
N VAL A 90 2.61 -12.16 -19.14
CA VAL A 90 1.64 -11.09 -18.85
C VAL A 90 0.42 -11.24 -19.74
N ALA A 91 -0.69 -11.70 -19.16
CA ALA A 91 -2.01 -11.70 -19.79
C ALA A 91 -2.71 -10.36 -19.54
N TYR A 92 -3.08 -9.67 -20.62
CA TYR A 92 -3.54 -8.27 -20.59
C TYR A 92 -4.84 -8.07 -21.37
N ALA A 93 -5.64 -7.08 -20.93
CA ALA A 93 -6.84 -6.67 -21.64
C ALA A 93 -6.48 -5.71 -22.77
N LEU A 94 -6.63 -6.13 -24.03
CA LEU A 94 -6.50 -5.25 -25.19
C LEU A 94 -7.86 -4.70 -25.62
N GLN A 95 -7.99 -3.38 -25.61
CA GLN A 95 -9.18 -2.67 -26.09
C GLN A 95 -8.83 -1.72 -27.25
N ARG A 96 -9.65 -1.75 -28.31
CA ARG A 96 -9.53 -0.81 -29.44
C ARG A 96 -10.31 0.47 -29.12
N ALA A 97 -9.69 1.63 -29.30
CA ALA A 97 -10.29 2.92 -28.97
C ALA A 97 -9.93 4.01 -29.99
N ARG A 98 -10.73 5.08 -30.07
CA ARG A 98 -10.40 6.28 -30.86
C ARG A 98 -9.35 7.10 -30.12
N ARG A 99 -8.08 6.95 -30.52
CA ARG A 99 -6.93 7.62 -29.89
C ARG A 99 -5.76 7.75 -30.86
N ARG A 100 -4.79 8.60 -30.52
CA ARG A 100 -3.61 8.90 -31.37
C ARG A 100 -2.40 8.01 -31.08
N SER A 101 -2.33 7.41 -29.89
CA SER A 101 -1.19 6.60 -29.41
C SER A 101 -1.66 5.28 -28.79
N ILE A 102 -0.74 4.35 -28.50
CA ILE A 102 -0.98 3.19 -27.62
C ILE A 102 -0.82 3.67 -26.17
N GLY A 103 -1.58 3.11 -25.22
CA GLY A 103 -1.43 3.48 -23.81
C GLY A 103 -1.64 2.28 -22.92
N PHE A 104 -0.84 2.29 -21.86
CA PHE A 104 -0.73 1.22 -20.89
C PHE A 104 -1.25 1.72 -19.54
N THR A 105 -2.03 0.89 -18.87
CA THR A 105 -2.49 1.17 -17.51
C THR A 105 -2.29 -0.10 -16.71
N VAL A 106 -1.61 -0.01 -15.56
CA VAL A 106 -1.46 -1.11 -14.62
C VAL A 106 -2.30 -0.78 -13.40
N GLY A 107 -3.45 -1.45 -13.28
CA GLY A 107 -4.41 -1.29 -12.19
C GLY A 107 -4.36 -2.45 -11.20
N ALA A 108 -5.35 -2.51 -10.30
CA ALA A 108 -5.53 -3.67 -9.40
C ALA A 108 -5.77 -4.97 -10.20
N ASP A 109 -6.46 -4.84 -11.33
CA ASP A 109 -6.78 -5.94 -12.25
C ASP A 109 -5.60 -6.31 -13.16
N GLY A 110 -4.44 -5.66 -13.06
CA GLY A 110 -3.28 -5.93 -13.92
C GLY A 110 -3.16 -4.99 -15.11
N LEU A 111 -2.56 -5.47 -16.21
CA LEU A 111 -2.24 -4.65 -17.38
C LEU A 111 -3.45 -4.51 -18.33
N SER A 112 -3.85 -3.28 -18.61
CA SER A 112 -4.79 -2.93 -19.67
C SER A 112 -4.08 -2.11 -20.75
N VAL A 113 -4.31 -2.48 -22.01
CA VAL A 113 -3.73 -1.85 -23.20
C VAL A 113 -4.87 -1.28 -24.04
N ARG A 114 -4.85 0.02 -24.27
CA ARG A 114 -5.77 0.68 -25.20
C ARG A 114 -5.01 1.07 -26.46
N ALA A 115 -5.46 0.66 -27.64
CA ALA A 115 -4.77 0.95 -28.90
C ALA A 115 -5.75 1.45 -29.99
N PRO A 116 -5.30 2.33 -30.92
CA PRO A 116 -6.08 2.67 -32.11
C PRO A 116 -6.38 1.44 -32.98
N SER A 117 -7.45 1.46 -33.78
CA SER A 117 -7.80 0.37 -34.69
C SER A 117 -6.76 0.17 -35.81
N TRP A 118 -6.11 1.25 -36.25
CA TRP A 118 -5.09 1.22 -37.32
C TRP A 118 -3.73 0.66 -36.86
N VAL A 119 -3.49 0.55 -35.55
CA VAL A 119 -2.23 -0.01 -35.01
C VAL A 119 -2.28 -1.54 -35.06
N THR A 120 -1.32 -2.16 -35.72
CA THR A 120 -1.23 -3.64 -35.78
C THR A 120 -0.90 -4.25 -34.42
N LEU A 121 -1.23 -5.53 -34.23
CA LEU A 121 -0.88 -6.24 -33.00
C LEU A 121 0.64 -6.30 -32.80
N SER A 122 1.41 -6.50 -33.88
CA SER A 122 2.87 -6.49 -33.82
C SER A 122 3.43 -5.16 -33.30
N ALA A 123 2.84 -4.03 -33.68
CA ALA A 123 3.21 -2.72 -33.15
C ALA A 123 2.84 -2.56 -31.67
N VAL A 124 1.73 -3.16 -31.23
CA VAL A 124 1.37 -3.23 -29.79
C VAL A 124 2.41 -4.05 -29.02
N ASP A 125 2.77 -5.23 -29.52
CA ASP A 125 3.77 -6.10 -28.88
C ASP A 125 5.14 -5.44 -28.83
N ALA A 126 5.55 -4.74 -29.89
CA ALA A 126 6.80 -3.98 -29.91
C ALA A 126 6.81 -2.89 -28.82
N ALA A 127 5.72 -2.13 -28.69
CA ALA A 127 5.59 -1.09 -27.67
C ALA A 127 5.55 -1.68 -26.24
N LEU A 128 4.93 -2.85 -26.06
CA LEU A 128 4.94 -3.57 -24.78
C LEU A 128 6.35 -4.05 -24.40
N ARG A 129 7.11 -4.59 -25.36
CA ARG A 129 8.51 -5.02 -25.14
C ARG A 129 9.41 -3.84 -24.82
N GLU A 130 9.24 -2.71 -25.50
CA GLU A 130 9.98 -1.47 -25.22
C GLU A 130 9.74 -0.97 -23.80
N LYS A 131 8.50 -1.10 -23.29
CA LYS A 131 8.13 -0.71 -21.92
C LYS A 131 8.20 -1.86 -20.90
N SER A 132 8.78 -3.01 -21.27
CA SER A 132 8.79 -4.23 -20.44
C SER A 132 9.26 -3.97 -19.01
N GLY A 133 10.43 -3.33 -18.82
CA GLY A 133 10.95 -3.03 -17.48
C GLY A 133 10.01 -2.16 -16.63
N TRP A 134 9.33 -1.18 -17.23
CA TRP A 134 8.33 -0.36 -16.53
C TRP A 134 7.07 -1.16 -16.18
N ILE A 135 6.57 -1.97 -17.11
CA ILE A 135 5.38 -2.81 -16.94
C ILE A 135 5.60 -3.82 -15.82
N LEU A 136 6.69 -4.57 -15.88
CA LEU A 136 7.02 -5.62 -14.90
C LEU A 136 7.18 -5.05 -13.49
N ARG A 137 7.91 -3.93 -13.37
CA ARG A 137 8.04 -3.24 -12.08
C ARG A 137 6.67 -2.78 -11.54
N LYS A 138 5.80 -2.23 -12.39
CA LYS A 138 4.48 -1.77 -11.93
C LYS A 138 3.56 -2.93 -11.54
N LEU A 139 3.65 -4.06 -12.24
CA LEU A 139 2.91 -5.28 -11.92
C LEU A 139 3.42 -5.92 -10.62
N SER A 140 4.74 -5.96 -10.39
CA SER A 140 5.32 -6.44 -9.14
C SER A 140 4.92 -5.54 -7.97
N GLU A 141 5.06 -4.22 -8.11
CA GLU A 141 4.60 -3.25 -7.10
C GLU A 141 3.11 -3.41 -6.79
N ALA A 142 2.26 -3.66 -7.80
CA ALA A 142 0.83 -3.88 -7.60
C ALA A 142 0.54 -5.20 -6.86
N ARG A 143 1.23 -6.29 -7.22
CA ARG A 143 1.12 -7.59 -6.55
C ARG A 143 1.60 -7.52 -5.11
N GLU A 144 2.72 -6.86 -4.83
CA GLU A 144 3.24 -6.64 -3.48
C GLU A 144 2.27 -5.79 -2.65
N ARG A 145 1.66 -4.75 -3.24
CA ARG A 145 0.59 -3.99 -2.57
C ARG A 145 -0.61 -4.88 -2.24
N GLN A 146 -1.07 -5.72 -3.17
CA GLN A 146 -2.20 -6.62 -2.94
C GLN A 146 -1.88 -7.67 -1.86
N GLN A 147 -0.69 -8.26 -1.89
CA GLN A 147 -0.25 -9.22 -0.88
C GLN A 147 -0.13 -8.57 0.50
N ARG A 148 0.38 -7.34 0.59
CA ARG A 148 0.40 -6.58 1.86
C ARG A 148 -1.00 -6.28 2.37
N LEU A 149 -1.93 -5.93 1.48
CA LEU A 149 -3.33 -5.70 1.82
C LEU A 149 -4.02 -6.96 2.35
N GLU A 150 -3.86 -8.10 1.66
CA GLU A 150 -4.42 -9.39 2.07
C GLU A 150 -3.79 -9.89 3.37
N GLY A 151 -2.47 -9.75 3.53
CA GLY A 151 -1.75 -10.07 4.77
C GLY A 151 -2.11 -9.16 5.95
N GLY A 152 -2.62 -7.95 5.67
CA GLY A 152 -3.12 -7.00 6.66
C GLY A 152 -4.64 -7.08 6.92
N ARG A 153 -5.33 -8.12 6.41
CA ARG A 153 -6.76 -8.32 6.68
C ARG A 153 -6.99 -8.65 8.15
N ILE A 154 -7.86 -7.88 8.80
CA ILE A 154 -8.20 -8.12 10.20
C ILE A 154 -9.16 -9.32 10.29
N VAL A 155 -8.75 -10.36 10.99
CA VAL A 155 -9.62 -11.49 11.35
C VAL A 155 -10.27 -11.16 12.70
N TRP A 156 -11.57 -10.87 12.68
CA TRP A 156 -12.29 -10.42 13.87
C TRP A 156 -12.60 -11.58 14.82
N ALA A 157 -11.92 -11.58 15.97
CA ALA A 157 -12.07 -12.52 17.07
C ALA A 157 -11.56 -11.87 18.36
N ASP A 158 -11.75 -12.54 19.50
CA ASP A 158 -11.03 -12.21 20.73
C ASP A 158 -9.52 -12.39 20.51
N GLY A 159 -8.72 -11.40 20.90
CA GLY A 159 -7.28 -11.34 20.61
C GLY A 159 -6.92 -10.80 19.21
N ALA A 160 -7.89 -10.31 18.41
CA ALA A 160 -7.58 -9.71 17.11
C ALA A 160 -6.62 -8.53 17.25
N VAL A 161 -5.65 -8.42 16.35
CA VAL A 161 -4.66 -7.33 16.36
C VAL A 161 -4.92 -6.40 15.18
N LEU A 162 -4.97 -5.10 15.45
CA LEU A 162 -5.10 -4.07 14.42
C LEU A 162 -4.10 -2.94 14.65
N PRO A 163 -3.64 -2.26 13.58
CA PRO A 163 -2.84 -1.04 13.72
C PRO A 163 -3.65 0.08 14.38
N TYR A 164 -3.07 0.77 15.35
CA TYR A 164 -3.65 1.92 16.00
C TYR A 164 -2.53 2.91 16.38
N LEU A 165 -2.58 4.11 15.80
CA LEU A 165 -1.59 5.17 15.99
C LEU A 165 -0.14 4.71 15.72
N GLY A 166 0.03 3.77 14.79
CA GLY A 166 1.34 3.20 14.43
C GLY A 166 1.79 2.01 15.26
N GLU A 167 1.06 1.64 16.30
CA GLU A 167 1.36 0.52 17.19
C GLU A 167 0.29 -0.58 17.06
N PRO A 168 0.61 -1.85 17.34
CA PRO A 168 -0.39 -2.90 17.40
C PRO A 168 -1.33 -2.70 18.61
N LEU A 169 -2.63 -2.83 18.37
CA LEU A 169 -3.69 -2.83 19.37
C LEU A 169 -4.37 -4.19 19.39
N THR A 170 -4.38 -4.84 20.55
CA THR A 170 -5.04 -6.14 20.72
C THR A 170 -6.46 -5.95 21.23
N VAL A 171 -7.45 -6.52 20.56
CA VAL A 171 -8.85 -6.53 20.99
C VAL A 171 -9.02 -7.61 22.06
N VAL A 172 -9.61 -7.26 23.19
CA VAL A 172 -9.93 -8.18 24.28
C VAL A 172 -11.43 -8.11 24.56
N LEU A 173 -12.13 -9.24 24.51
CA LEU A 173 -13.53 -9.28 24.91
C LEU A 173 -13.61 -9.34 26.43
N ASP A 174 -14.33 -8.38 27.01
CA ASP A 174 -14.48 -8.25 28.45
C ASP A 174 -15.98 -8.19 28.79
N PRO A 175 -16.63 -9.34 29.04
CA PRO A 175 -18.05 -9.40 29.38
C PRO A 175 -18.37 -8.71 30.71
N SER A 176 -17.37 -8.49 31.57
CA SER A 176 -17.51 -7.81 32.85
C SER A 176 -17.51 -6.28 32.70
N HIS A 177 -17.04 -5.79 31.54
CA HIS A 177 -17.11 -4.39 31.18
C HIS A 177 -18.56 -3.99 30.92
N GLY A 178 -19.23 -3.51 31.97
CA GLY A 178 -20.62 -3.10 31.89
C GLY A 178 -20.88 -2.11 30.75
N PHE A 179 -22.01 -2.29 30.05
CA PHE A 179 -22.51 -1.40 28.99
C PHE A 179 -22.62 0.08 29.38
N ALA A 180 -22.44 0.42 30.66
CA ALA A 180 -22.45 1.78 31.20
C ALA A 180 -21.22 2.63 30.77
N GLY A 181 -20.14 2.04 30.27
CA GLY A 181 -18.93 2.76 29.85
C GLY A 181 -18.66 2.68 28.35
N LYS A 182 -18.78 3.79 27.62
CA LYS A 182 -18.22 4.11 26.28
C LYS A 182 -17.92 2.92 25.33
N GLY A 183 -18.72 1.86 25.27
CA GLY A 183 -18.58 0.69 24.39
C GLY A 183 -17.18 0.04 24.30
N GLY A 184 -16.26 0.33 25.23
CA GLY A 184 -14.88 -0.16 25.24
C GLY A 184 -13.85 0.79 25.84
N ALA A 185 -12.79 0.23 26.42
CA ALA A 185 -11.74 0.94 27.14
C ALA A 185 -10.34 0.59 26.60
N LEU A 186 -9.53 1.62 26.36
CA LEU A 186 -8.13 1.46 26.01
C LEU A 186 -7.31 1.27 27.29
N VAL A 187 -6.60 0.16 27.39
CA VAL A 187 -5.68 -0.15 28.48
C VAL A 187 -4.27 -0.16 27.90
N ALA A 188 -3.46 0.80 28.33
CA ALA A 188 -2.04 0.83 27.99
C ALA A 188 -1.26 0.33 29.22
N ALA A 189 -0.60 -0.82 29.09
CA ALA A 189 0.30 -1.32 30.12
C ALA A 189 1.74 -0.89 29.80
N ALA A 190 2.44 -0.33 30.78
CA ALA A 190 3.84 0.04 30.58
C ALA A 190 4.67 -1.21 30.22
N GLY A 191 5.23 -1.25 29.00
CA GLY A 191 6.05 -2.35 28.50
C GLY A 191 5.29 -3.52 27.84
N GLN A 192 3.96 -3.47 27.75
CA GLN A 192 3.16 -4.41 26.96
C GLN A 192 2.33 -3.62 25.93
N GLY A 193 2.06 -4.21 24.76
CA GLY A 193 1.26 -3.56 23.71
C GLY A 193 -0.10 -3.11 24.24
N ALA A 194 -0.68 -2.07 23.64
CA ALA A 194 -1.99 -1.57 24.07
C ALA A 194 -3.09 -2.62 23.82
N SER A 195 -4.07 -2.71 24.72
CA SER A 195 -5.26 -3.53 24.54
C SER A 195 -6.53 -2.68 24.55
N LEU A 196 -7.49 -3.06 23.70
CA LEU A 196 -8.83 -2.49 23.66
C LEU A 196 -9.81 -3.50 24.22
N HIS A 197 -10.30 -3.22 25.42
CA HIS A 197 -11.30 -4.04 26.10
C HIS A 197 -12.68 -3.65 25.59
N ILE A 198 -13.42 -4.60 25.02
CA ILE A 198 -14.76 -4.39 24.46
C ILE A 198 -15.78 -5.15 25.30
N GLY A 199 -16.84 -4.46 25.73
CA GLY A 199 -17.97 -5.03 26.48
C GLY A 199 -18.85 -5.94 25.62
N LEU A 200 -18.35 -7.14 25.30
CA LEU A 200 -19.06 -8.16 24.54
C LEU A 200 -18.83 -9.54 25.17
N PRO A 201 -19.78 -10.48 25.06
CA PRO A 201 -19.57 -11.85 25.48
C PRO A 201 -18.51 -12.53 24.61
N HIS A 202 -17.78 -13.52 25.14
CA HIS A 202 -16.81 -14.31 24.34
C HIS A 202 -17.45 -15.09 23.18
N SER A 203 -18.77 -15.28 23.21
CA SER A 203 -19.56 -15.86 22.12
C SER A 203 -19.95 -14.87 21.02
N ALA A 204 -19.51 -13.61 21.09
CA ALA A 204 -19.80 -12.60 20.08
C ALA A 204 -19.28 -13.00 18.70
N SER A 205 -20.11 -12.80 17.68
CA SER A 205 -19.72 -13.06 16.30
C SER A 205 -18.64 -12.09 15.80
N PRO A 206 -17.81 -12.47 14.82
CA PRO A 206 -16.84 -11.60 14.18
C PRO A 206 -17.42 -10.24 13.75
N ALA A 207 -18.66 -10.22 13.23
CA ALA A 207 -19.33 -8.99 12.84
C ALA A 207 -19.64 -8.06 14.02
N GLN A 208 -20.11 -8.61 15.15
CA GLN A 208 -20.36 -7.82 16.36
C GLN A 208 -19.07 -7.22 16.94
N ILE A 209 -17.98 -7.99 16.93
CA ILE A 209 -16.66 -7.53 17.39
C ILE A 209 -16.19 -6.38 16.50
N ARG A 210 -16.21 -6.57 15.18
CA ARG A 210 -15.86 -5.52 14.20
C ARG A 210 -16.66 -4.24 14.43
N ASP A 211 -17.97 -4.35 14.54
CA ASP A 211 -18.86 -3.19 14.64
C ASP A 211 -18.64 -2.43 15.96
N ALA A 212 -18.39 -3.15 17.07
CA ALA A 212 -18.06 -2.54 18.36
C ALA A 212 -16.69 -1.83 18.32
N VAL A 213 -15.66 -2.46 17.75
CA VAL A 213 -14.34 -1.86 17.57
C VAL A 213 -14.42 -0.65 16.64
N GLN A 214 -15.18 -0.74 15.55
CA GLN A 214 -15.40 0.39 14.64
C GLN A 214 -16.06 1.57 15.35
N ALA A 215 -17.12 1.31 16.12
CA ALA A 215 -17.81 2.34 16.88
C ALA A 215 -16.89 3.00 17.91
N TRP A 216 -15.98 2.23 18.52
CA TRP A 216 -14.94 2.76 19.40
C TRP A 216 -13.94 3.63 18.64
N LEU A 217 -13.36 3.14 17.54
CA LEU A 217 -12.42 3.90 16.71
C LEU A 217 -13.02 5.19 16.17
N MET A 218 -14.30 5.20 15.78
CA MET A 218 -14.95 6.42 15.32
C MET A 218 -15.07 7.46 16.43
N ARG A 219 -15.38 7.06 17.67
CA ARG A 219 -15.40 7.99 18.82
C ARG A 219 -14.00 8.49 19.14
N ASP A 220 -13.02 7.60 19.04
CA ASP A 220 -11.61 7.92 19.26
C ASP A 220 -11.07 8.90 18.23
N ALA A 221 -11.35 8.64 16.94
CA ALA A 221 -10.97 9.45 15.80
C ALA A 221 -11.53 10.86 15.93
N ARG A 222 -12.81 11.00 16.32
CA ARG A 222 -13.41 12.31 16.56
C ARG A 222 -12.62 13.09 17.60
N ARG A 223 -12.31 12.48 18.75
CA ARG A 223 -11.55 13.14 19.83
C ARG A 223 -10.14 13.52 19.38
N HIS A 224 -9.44 12.58 18.76
CA HIS A 224 -8.07 12.77 18.30
C HIS A 224 -8.01 13.87 17.22
N PHE A 225 -8.84 13.79 16.19
CA PHE A 225 -8.83 14.75 15.09
C PHE A 225 -9.25 16.15 15.55
N THR A 226 -10.24 16.28 16.44
CA THR A 226 -10.57 17.58 17.05
C THR A 226 -9.34 18.18 17.73
N THR A 227 -8.61 17.39 18.52
CA THR A 227 -7.40 17.86 19.21
C THR A 227 -6.32 18.33 18.22
N ARG A 228 -6.14 17.61 17.11
CA ARG A 228 -5.15 18.00 16.09
C ARG A 228 -5.62 19.22 15.28
N LEU A 229 -6.91 19.33 14.98
CA LEU A 229 -7.49 20.50 14.33
C LEU A 229 -7.30 21.76 15.19
N ASP A 230 -7.59 21.67 16.48
CA ASP A 230 -7.43 22.78 17.43
C ASP A 230 -5.97 23.18 17.62
N HIS A 231 -5.04 22.23 17.46
CA HIS A 231 -3.60 22.51 17.49
C HIS A 231 -3.11 23.24 16.24
N PHE A 232 -3.45 22.75 15.03
CA PHE A 232 -2.88 23.28 13.78
C PHE A 232 -3.62 24.50 13.23
N ALA A 233 -4.92 24.65 13.51
CA ALA A 233 -5.70 25.79 13.03
C ALA A 233 -5.11 27.17 13.42
N PRO A 234 -4.74 27.43 14.69
CA PRO A 234 -4.12 28.70 15.07
C PRO A 234 -2.75 28.91 14.44
N LEU A 235 -1.94 27.86 14.29
CA LEU A 235 -0.62 27.93 13.64
C LEU A 235 -0.73 28.35 12.16
N LEU A 236 -1.78 27.89 11.49
CA LEU A 236 -2.09 28.26 10.12
C LEU A 236 -2.84 29.60 10.00
N GLY A 237 -3.30 30.18 11.11
CA GLY A 237 -4.09 31.41 11.12
C GLY A 237 -5.52 31.23 10.57
N VAL A 238 -6.12 30.04 10.76
CA VAL A 238 -7.46 29.71 10.27
C VAL A 238 -8.40 29.31 11.41
N ARG A 239 -9.70 29.23 11.12
CA ARG A 239 -10.71 28.67 12.02
C ARG A 239 -11.49 27.60 11.27
N TRP A 240 -11.76 26.48 11.93
CA TRP A 240 -12.63 25.43 11.42
C TRP A 240 -13.98 25.47 12.16
N ALA A 241 -15.04 25.04 11.48
CA ALA A 241 -16.42 25.17 11.97
C ALA A 241 -17.03 23.83 12.39
N SER A 242 -16.72 22.74 11.69
CA SER A 242 -17.23 21.42 12.05
C SER A 242 -16.34 20.28 11.55
N LEU A 243 -16.40 19.15 12.25
CA LEU A 243 -15.72 17.90 11.87
C LEU A 243 -16.76 16.80 11.61
N ARG A 244 -16.70 16.20 10.42
CA ARG A 244 -17.42 14.97 10.06
C ARG A 244 -16.45 13.82 9.80
N LEU A 245 -16.75 12.65 10.33
CA LEU A 245 -15.98 11.45 9.99
C LEU A 245 -16.50 10.82 8.69
N SER A 246 -15.61 10.13 7.98
CA SER A 246 -15.91 9.42 6.74
C SER A 246 -15.28 8.03 6.76
N SER A 247 -15.83 7.13 5.94
CA SER A 247 -15.28 5.80 5.60
C SER A 247 -14.98 5.69 4.10
N ALA A 248 -14.75 6.81 3.41
CA ALA A 248 -14.48 6.82 1.97
C ALA A 248 -13.25 5.99 1.61
N GLN A 249 -13.34 5.15 0.59
CA GLN A 249 -12.24 4.25 0.22
C GLN A 249 -11.08 4.98 -0.48
N THR A 250 -11.37 6.07 -1.19
CA THR A 250 -10.41 6.74 -2.08
C THR A 250 -9.88 8.07 -1.53
N ARG A 251 -10.34 8.50 -0.35
CA ARG A 251 -10.09 9.85 0.16
C ARG A 251 -9.86 9.84 1.68
N TRP A 252 -8.83 10.55 2.12
CA TRP A 252 -8.52 10.69 3.55
C TRP A 252 -9.12 11.93 4.19
N GLY A 253 -9.37 12.99 3.42
CA GLY A 253 -9.99 14.21 3.93
C GLY A 253 -10.65 15.06 2.84
N SER A 254 -11.31 16.12 3.28
CA SER A 254 -11.74 17.25 2.46
C SER A 254 -12.10 18.43 3.34
N ALA A 255 -11.76 19.65 2.94
CA ALA A 255 -12.20 20.88 3.57
C ALA A 255 -13.02 21.77 2.62
N LYS A 256 -13.85 22.64 3.21
CA LYS A 256 -14.61 23.67 2.50
C LYS A 256 -14.27 25.05 3.06
N ALA A 257 -14.42 26.07 2.22
CA ALA A 257 -14.22 27.48 2.60
C ALA A 257 -15.02 27.93 3.84
N ASP A 258 -16.15 27.27 4.14
CA ASP A 258 -16.97 27.54 5.33
C ASP A 258 -16.39 26.96 6.63
N GLY A 259 -15.20 26.33 6.59
CA GLY A 259 -14.56 25.70 7.73
C GLY A 259 -15.08 24.29 8.03
N SER A 260 -15.94 23.71 7.19
CA SER A 260 -16.37 22.31 7.32
C SER A 260 -15.26 21.37 6.88
N ILE A 261 -14.83 20.51 7.79
CA ILE A 261 -13.77 19.53 7.56
C ILE A 261 -14.36 18.12 7.67
N ARG A 262 -13.96 17.26 6.73
CA ARG A 262 -14.25 15.83 6.77
C ARG A 262 -12.95 15.07 6.77
N LEU A 263 -12.80 14.11 7.69
CA LEU A 263 -11.63 13.25 7.80
C LEU A 263 -12.05 11.78 7.86
N ASN A 264 -11.24 10.91 7.29
CA ASN A 264 -11.48 9.48 7.31
C ASN A 264 -11.02 8.89 8.65
N TRP A 265 -11.90 8.18 9.36
CA TRP A 265 -11.58 7.63 10.68
C TRP A 265 -10.45 6.58 10.62
N ARG A 266 -10.27 5.93 9.45
CA ARG A 266 -9.20 4.96 9.21
C ARG A 266 -7.79 5.56 9.29
N LEU A 267 -7.67 6.89 9.35
CA LEU A 267 -6.40 7.56 9.67
C LEU A 267 -5.82 7.10 11.01
N LEU A 268 -6.65 6.63 11.94
CA LEU A 268 -6.18 6.04 13.20
C LEU A 268 -5.31 4.79 13.03
N HIS A 269 -5.30 4.15 11.85
CA HIS A 269 -4.39 3.03 11.60
C HIS A 269 -2.95 3.47 11.31
N TYR A 270 -2.72 4.77 11.13
CA TYR A 270 -1.42 5.33 10.82
C TYR A 270 -0.78 6.00 12.02
N ARG A 271 0.53 6.22 11.92
CA ARG A 271 1.30 6.98 12.92
C ARG A 271 0.74 8.41 13.07
N PRO A 272 0.80 9.02 14.27
CA PRO A 272 0.31 10.38 14.52
C PRO A 272 0.83 11.43 13.52
N ALA A 273 2.09 11.34 13.09
CA ALA A 273 2.65 12.27 12.10
C ALA A 273 1.90 12.26 10.76
N VAL A 274 1.39 11.10 10.32
CA VAL A 274 0.59 11.00 9.09
C VAL A 274 -0.78 11.67 9.29
N ILE A 275 -1.38 11.50 10.47
CA ILE A 275 -2.63 12.15 10.84
C ILE A 275 -2.45 13.67 10.84
N ASP A 276 -1.35 14.15 11.43
CA ASP A 276 -0.99 15.57 11.49
C ASP A 276 -0.83 16.18 10.11
N TYR A 277 -0.12 15.48 9.21
CA TYR A 277 -0.01 15.89 7.81
C TYR A 277 -1.38 16.05 7.15
N VAL A 278 -2.27 15.05 7.26
CA VAL A 278 -3.59 15.13 6.64
C VAL A 278 -4.44 16.24 7.26
N VAL A 279 -4.40 16.40 8.58
CA VAL A 279 -5.12 17.49 9.27
C VAL A 279 -4.61 18.86 8.82
N ALA A 280 -3.29 19.07 8.77
CA ALA A 280 -2.69 20.32 8.31
C ALA A 280 -3.00 20.58 6.83
N HIS A 281 -3.02 19.55 5.98
CA HIS A 281 -3.43 19.62 4.58
C HIS A 281 -4.86 20.15 4.45
N GLU A 282 -5.81 19.55 5.16
CA GLU A 282 -7.21 19.99 5.10
C GLU A 282 -7.40 21.41 5.67
N LEU A 283 -6.67 21.79 6.71
CA LEU A 283 -6.72 23.15 7.25
C LEU A 283 -6.09 24.18 6.30
N ALA A 284 -5.00 23.84 5.61
CA ALA A 284 -4.35 24.70 4.63
C ALA A 284 -5.31 25.06 3.48
N HIS A 285 -6.24 24.16 3.14
CA HIS A 285 -7.28 24.45 2.16
C HIS A 285 -8.13 25.66 2.52
N LEU A 286 -8.33 25.96 3.81
CA LEU A 286 -9.06 27.15 4.24
C LEU A 286 -8.37 28.47 3.84
N ARG A 287 -7.08 28.43 3.46
CA ARG A 287 -6.32 29.58 2.93
C ARG A 287 -6.11 29.53 1.44
N VAL A 288 -5.83 28.33 0.91
CA VAL A 288 -5.49 28.11 -0.50
C VAL A 288 -6.25 26.90 -1.01
N MET A 289 -7.24 27.11 -1.87
CA MET A 289 -8.20 26.08 -2.29
C MET A 289 -7.68 25.14 -3.39
N ASP A 290 -6.49 25.39 -3.91
CA ASP A 290 -5.81 24.57 -4.93
C ASP A 290 -4.46 24.07 -4.41
N HIS A 291 -3.85 23.09 -5.07
CA HIS A 291 -2.53 22.53 -4.72
C HIS A 291 -1.37 23.29 -5.36
N SER A 292 -1.50 24.61 -5.51
CA SER A 292 -0.43 25.47 -6.02
C SER A 292 0.81 25.43 -5.10
N PRO A 293 1.98 25.91 -5.55
CA PRO A 293 3.17 26.03 -4.70
C PRO A 293 2.86 26.74 -3.37
N ARG A 294 2.03 27.79 -3.41
CA ARG A 294 1.58 28.52 -2.22
C ARG A 294 0.86 27.64 -1.19
N PHE A 295 0.07 26.67 -1.65
CA PHE A 295 -0.57 25.70 -0.76
C PHE A 295 0.46 24.84 -0.05
N TRP A 296 1.41 24.29 -0.80
CA TRP A 296 2.47 23.46 -0.22
C TRP A 296 3.39 24.23 0.71
N ASP A 297 3.72 25.48 0.38
CA ASP A 297 4.43 26.39 1.28
C ASP A 297 3.64 26.59 2.59
N THR A 298 2.32 26.75 2.49
CA THR A 298 1.44 26.88 3.66
C THR A 298 1.47 25.62 4.53
N VAL A 299 1.38 24.42 3.93
CA VAL A 299 1.49 23.15 4.68
C VAL A 299 2.88 23.02 5.33
N ALA A 300 3.94 23.35 4.61
CA ALA A 300 5.32 23.25 5.08
C ALA A 300 5.62 24.13 6.31
N THR A 301 4.85 25.21 6.52
CA THR A 301 5.01 26.07 7.70
C THR A 301 4.73 25.36 9.03
N VAL A 302 3.90 24.32 9.01
CA VAL A 302 3.49 23.58 10.22
C VAL A 302 3.87 22.10 10.18
N VAL A 303 4.06 21.52 8.99
CA VAL A 303 4.52 20.15 8.79
C VAL A 303 5.63 20.15 7.72
N PRO A 304 6.90 20.43 8.08
CA PRO A 304 7.97 20.61 7.11
C PRO A 304 8.37 19.33 6.37
N ASP A 305 8.13 18.15 6.96
CA ASP A 305 8.41 16.83 6.39
C ASP A 305 7.21 16.25 5.60
N TYR A 306 6.23 17.07 5.23
CA TYR A 306 4.99 16.65 4.57
C TYR A 306 5.21 15.78 3.33
N ALA A 307 6.27 16.02 2.56
CA ALA A 307 6.55 15.26 1.34
C ALA A 307 6.83 13.77 1.64
N GLN A 308 7.55 13.49 2.73
CA GLN A 308 7.83 12.13 3.17
C GLN A 308 6.56 11.47 3.71
N LEU A 309 5.78 12.20 4.51
CA LEU A 309 4.51 11.71 5.08
C LEU A 309 3.48 11.41 3.99
N ARG A 310 3.39 12.26 2.96
CA ARG A 310 2.55 12.03 1.77
C ARG A 310 2.98 10.76 1.02
N SER A 311 4.28 10.51 0.90
CA SER A 311 4.79 9.28 0.29
C SER A 311 4.34 8.06 1.08
N ARG A 312 4.57 8.06 2.40
CA ARG A 312 4.18 6.95 3.28
C ARG A 312 2.68 6.64 3.20
N LEU A 313 1.82 7.66 3.28
CA LEU A 313 0.36 7.48 3.19
C LEU A 313 -0.10 6.83 1.87
N ARG A 314 0.63 7.08 0.78
CA ARG A 314 0.34 6.44 -0.52
C ARG A 314 0.84 5.00 -0.58
N ASP A 315 1.98 4.73 0.03
CA ASP A 315 2.68 3.45 -0.09
C ASP A 315 2.20 2.42 0.96
N GLU A 316 1.58 2.88 2.05
CA GLU A 316 1.00 2.09 3.13
C GLU A 316 -0.54 2.17 3.07
N PRO A 317 -1.23 1.22 2.44
CA PRO A 317 -2.69 1.23 2.46
C PRO A 317 -3.21 0.78 3.82
N ALA A 318 -4.33 1.36 4.26
CA ALA A 318 -4.96 0.95 5.51
C ALA A 318 -5.44 -0.51 5.44
N PRO A 319 -5.42 -1.24 6.56
CA PRO A 319 -5.76 -2.66 6.61
C PRO A 319 -7.16 -2.93 6.04
N LEU A 320 -7.33 -4.08 5.38
CA LEU A 320 -8.64 -4.54 4.96
C LEU A 320 -9.49 -4.85 6.20
N TRP A 321 -10.68 -4.25 6.24
CA TRP A 321 -11.58 -4.21 7.40
C TRP A 321 -12.67 -5.26 7.32
#